data_AF-A0A7V1RCA0-F1
#
_entry.id   AF-A0A7V1RCA0-F1
#
_cell.length_a   1.000
_cell.length_b   1.000
_cell.length_c   1.000
_cell.angle_alpha   90.00
_cell.angle_beta   90.00
_cell.angle_gamma   90.00
#
_symmetry.space_group_name_H-M   'P 1'
#
loop_
_entity.id
_entity.type
_entity.pdbx_description
1 polymer ?
#
loop_
_entity_poly.entity_id
_entity_poly.type
_entity_poly.pdbx_seq_one_letter_code
_entity_poly.pdbx_strand_id
1 'polypeptide(L)'
;MPVTARLTAALCLALPLAAALGAPPAGRLPAARAVRFSKAVLDREFRSEGVAVADVNRDGRRDILAGALWYEAPAWTPHEIRPAR
;
A
#
# COMPACT_ATOMS: atom_id res chain seq x y z
N MET A 1 -17.55 59.99 -51.32
CA MET A 1 -16.70 60.59 -50.25
C MET A 1 -17.35 60.25 -48.91
N PRO A 2 -16.56 59.81 -47.93
CA PRO A 2 -16.87 58.70 -47.00
C PRO A 2 -17.57 59.17 -45.71
N VAL A 3 -18.05 58.23 -44.87
CA VAL A 3 -17.86 58.17 -43.40
C VAL A 3 -18.75 57.08 -42.76
N THR A 4 -18.06 56.04 -42.25
CA THR A 4 -18.27 55.18 -41.07
C THR A 4 -19.55 55.26 -40.20
N ALA A 5 -20.10 54.09 -39.85
CA ALA A 5 -20.66 53.70 -38.54
C ALA A 5 -20.49 52.16 -38.44
N ARG A 6 -19.61 51.53 -37.65
CA ARG A 6 -19.40 51.45 -36.19
C ARG A 6 -20.65 51.08 -35.37
N LEU A 7 -20.52 49.92 -34.70
CA LEU A 7 -21.23 49.38 -33.52
C LEU A 7 -22.54 48.60 -33.70
N THR A 8 -22.43 47.27 -33.54
CA THR A 8 -23.22 46.47 -32.58
C THR A 8 -22.26 45.42 -31.99
N ALA A 9 -21.79 45.65 -30.77
CA ALA A 9 -22.31 45.02 -29.55
C ALA A 9 -21.97 43.51 -29.51
N ALA A 10 -20.77 43.12 -29.06
CA ALA A 10 -20.46 42.93 -27.63
C ALA A 10 -21.46 41.99 -26.93
N LEU A 11 -21.39 40.67 -27.17
CA LEU A 11 -22.00 39.69 -26.26
C LEU A 11 -21.49 38.26 -26.49
N CYS A 12 -20.23 37.94 -26.16
CA CYS A 12 -19.78 36.53 -26.18
C CYS A 12 -18.69 36.16 -25.16
N LEU A 13 -18.38 36.98 -24.15
CA LEU A 13 -17.19 36.77 -23.30
C LEU A 13 -17.42 36.86 -21.79
N ALA A 14 -18.53 36.33 -21.28
CA ALA A 14 -18.77 36.32 -19.84
C ALA A 14 -19.41 35.02 -19.33
N LEU A 15 -18.70 33.90 -19.39
CA LEU A 15 -19.02 32.65 -18.66
C LEU A 15 -17.85 31.66 -18.84
N PRO A 16 -17.13 31.16 -17.81
CA PRO A 16 -17.09 31.56 -16.39
C PRO A 16 -15.64 31.70 -15.84
N LEU A 17 -15.28 32.86 -15.27
CA LEU A 17 -14.11 33.00 -14.38
C LEU A 17 -14.42 32.54 -12.93
N ALA A 18 -15.62 32.04 -12.67
CA ALA A 18 -16.11 31.73 -11.32
C ALA A 18 -15.73 30.32 -10.80
N ALA A 19 -15.09 29.46 -11.60
CA ALA A 19 -14.80 28.08 -11.20
C ALA A 19 -13.52 27.90 -10.35
N ALA A 20 -12.69 28.93 -10.18
CA ALA A 20 -11.38 28.79 -9.53
C ALA A 20 -11.36 29.06 -8.01
N LEU A 21 -12.45 29.58 -7.42
CA LEU A 21 -12.46 30.04 -6.01
C LEU A 21 -12.99 29.01 -5.00
N GLY A 22 -13.47 27.85 -5.46
CA GLY A 22 -14.13 26.83 -4.63
C GLY A 22 -13.41 25.49 -4.53
N ALA A 23 -12.17 25.37 -5.04
CA ALA A 23 -11.42 24.12 -4.89
C ALA A 23 -11.12 23.89 -3.40
N PRO A 24 -11.56 22.77 -2.80
CA PRO A 24 -11.14 22.44 -1.44
C PRO A 24 -9.60 22.38 -1.41
N PRO A 25 -8.96 22.85 -0.32
CA PRO A 25 -7.52 22.69 -0.20
C PRO A 25 -7.20 21.21 -0.40
N ALA A 26 -6.26 20.90 -1.28
CA ALA A 26 -5.80 19.54 -1.49
C ALA A 26 -5.42 18.97 -0.12
N GLY A 27 -6.21 18.01 0.37
CA GLY A 27 -6.01 17.41 1.67
C GLY A 27 -4.60 16.86 1.74
N ARG A 28 -3.79 17.36 2.68
CA ARG A 28 -2.44 16.83 2.89
C ARG A 28 -2.59 15.40 3.37
N LEU A 29 -2.23 14.43 2.52
CA LEU A 29 -2.14 13.05 2.96
C LEU A 29 -1.20 12.98 4.16
N PRO A 30 -1.53 12.20 5.21
CA PRO A 30 -0.62 11.97 6.32
C PRO A 30 0.75 11.62 5.77
N ALA A 31 1.81 12.27 6.28
CA ALA A 31 3.16 11.89 5.93
C ALA A 31 3.31 10.39 6.19
N ALA A 32 3.66 9.62 5.14
CA ALA A 32 3.77 8.18 5.25
C ALA A 32 4.73 7.84 6.38
N ARG A 33 4.21 7.17 7.42
CA ARG A 33 5.02 6.77 8.56
C ARG A 33 6.07 5.78 8.04
N ALA A 34 7.34 6.05 8.30
CA ALA A 34 8.42 5.18 7.86
C ALA A 34 8.21 3.76 8.41
N VAL A 35 8.08 2.79 7.51
CA VAL A 35 7.98 1.37 7.87
C VAL A 35 9.31 0.92 8.46
N ARG A 36 9.29 0.32 9.66
CA ARG A 36 10.46 -0.28 10.29
C ARG A 36 10.33 -1.80 10.23
N PHE A 37 11.43 -2.48 9.95
CA PHE A 37 11.50 -3.93 9.90
C PHE A 37 12.39 -4.45 11.02
N SER A 38 12.02 -5.58 11.60
CA SER A 38 12.89 -6.37 12.49
C SER A 38 13.22 -7.68 11.80
N LYS A 39 14.48 -8.12 11.89
CA LYS A 39 14.95 -9.37 11.31
C LYS A 39 15.05 -10.44 12.39
N ALA A 40 14.40 -11.58 12.16
CA ALA A 40 14.64 -12.82 12.89
C ALA A 40 15.26 -13.84 11.93
N VAL A 41 16.19 -14.66 12.43
CA VAL A 41 16.73 -15.80 11.69
C VAL A 41 16.05 -17.05 12.25
N LEU A 42 15.24 -17.71 11.42
CA LEU A 42 14.54 -18.95 11.79
C LEU A 42 15.46 -20.16 11.65
N ASP A 43 16.15 -20.25 10.51
CA ASP A 43 17.06 -21.33 10.18
C ASP A 43 18.14 -20.82 9.21
N ARG A 44 19.29 -21.49 9.18
CA ARG A 44 20.39 -21.21 8.23
C ARG A 44 20.49 -22.28 7.14
N GLU A 45 19.76 -23.38 7.27
CA GLU A 45 19.75 -24.47 6.29
C GLU A 45 18.70 -24.26 5.21
N PHE A 46 18.95 -24.82 4.02
CA PHE A 46 17.95 -24.89 2.97
C PHE A 46 16.89 -25.94 3.32
N ARG A 47 15.68 -25.49 3.63
CA ARG A 47 14.54 -26.38 3.95
C ARG A 47 13.63 -26.65 2.76
N SER A 48 13.43 -25.65 1.91
CA SER A 48 12.46 -25.64 0.81
C SER A 48 12.64 -24.36 -0.02
N GLU A 49 12.23 -24.39 -1.28
CA GLU A 49 12.09 -23.20 -2.13
C GLU A 49 10.92 -22.32 -1.68
N GLY A 50 9.81 -22.94 -1.26
CA GLY A 50 8.58 -22.26 -0.84
C GLY A 50 8.42 -22.16 0.68
N VAL A 51 7.58 -21.20 1.10
CA VAL A 51 7.17 -20.97 2.48
C VAL A 51 5.65 -20.76 2.55
N ALA A 52 5.02 -21.16 3.64
CA ALA A 52 3.62 -20.85 3.95
C ALA A 52 3.49 -20.19 5.33
N VAL A 53 2.37 -19.51 5.56
CA VAL A 53 2.05 -18.84 6.83
C VAL A 53 0.68 -19.30 7.31
N ALA A 54 0.60 -19.81 8.52
CA ALA A 54 -0.64 -20.28 9.14
C ALA A 54 -0.56 -20.11 10.67
N ASP A 55 -1.71 -20.18 11.35
CA ASP A 55 -1.76 -20.35 12.81
C ASP A 55 -1.97 -21.85 13.06
N VAL A 56 -0.89 -22.58 13.32
CA VAL A 56 -0.91 -24.05 13.31
C VAL A 56 -1.42 -24.59 14.65
N ASN A 57 -1.04 -23.96 15.77
CA ASN A 57 -1.43 -24.37 17.12
C ASN A 57 -2.72 -23.68 17.62
N ARG A 58 -3.29 -22.74 16.87
CA ARG A 58 -4.50 -21.97 17.19
C ARG A 58 -4.33 -21.02 18.37
N ASP A 59 -3.15 -20.43 18.52
CA ASP A 59 -2.86 -19.45 19.56
C ASP A 59 -3.10 -17.98 19.11
N GLY A 60 -3.52 -17.80 17.85
CA GLY A 60 -3.77 -16.49 17.24
C GLY A 60 -2.51 -15.81 16.69
N ARG A 61 -1.35 -16.47 16.73
CA ARG A 61 -0.10 -15.99 16.13
C ARG A 61 0.12 -16.63 14.77
N ARG A 62 0.95 -15.97 13.96
CA ARG A 62 1.26 -16.41 12.60
C ARG A 62 2.59 -17.14 12.63
N ASP A 63 2.54 -18.43 12.38
CA ASP A 63 3.69 -19.31 12.26
C ASP A 63 4.19 -19.36 10.83
N ILE A 64 5.40 -19.85 10.66
CA ILE A 64 6.06 -20.00 9.36
C ILE A 64 6.28 -21.48 9.08
N LEU A 65 5.96 -21.96 7.87
CA LEU A 65 6.15 -23.35 7.46
C LEU A 65 7.11 -23.40 6.28
N ALA A 66 8.16 -24.21 6.37
CA ALA A 66 9.12 -24.42 5.28
C ALA A 66 9.60 -25.88 5.25
N GLY A 67 9.37 -26.57 4.14
CA GLY A 67 9.76 -27.96 3.97
C GLY A 67 9.03 -28.89 4.94
N ALA A 68 9.79 -29.61 5.77
CA ALA A 68 9.26 -30.53 6.78
C ALA A 68 9.06 -29.89 8.17
N LEU A 69 9.30 -28.57 8.30
CA LEU A 69 9.26 -27.86 9.59
C LEU A 69 8.20 -26.76 9.59
N TRP A 70 7.62 -26.52 10.77
CA TRP A 70 6.94 -25.26 11.10
C TRP A 70 7.60 -24.59 12.31
N TYR A 71 7.66 -23.26 12.31
CA TYR A 71 8.33 -22.44 13.31
C TYR A 71 7.29 -21.64 14.08
N GLU A 72 7.11 -22.01 15.35
CA GLU A 72 6.09 -21.45 16.25
C GLU A 72 6.44 -20.04 16.71
N ALA A 73 5.59 -19.07 16.40
CA ALA A 73 5.75 -17.70 16.88
C ALA A 73 5.47 -17.59 18.39
N PRO A 74 6.09 -16.64 19.12
CA PRO A 74 7.10 -15.68 18.68
C PRO A 74 8.54 -16.17 18.88
N ALA A 75 8.75 -17.34 19.50
CA ALA A 75 10.06 -17.88 19.81
C ALA A 75 10.76 -18.51 18.58
N TRP A 76 9.99 -18.76 17.52
CA TRP A 76 10.41 -19.46 16.31
C TRP A 76 10.90 -20.88 16.58
N THR A 77 10.29 -21.56 17.55
CA THR A 77 10.63 -22.94 17.92
C THR A 77 10.26 -23.88 16.76
N PRO A 78 11.21 -24.68 16.23
CA PRO A 78 10.94 -25.56 15.12
C PRO A 78 10.24 -26.85 15.59
N HIS A 79 9.29 -27.30 14.78
CA HIS A 79 8.52 -28.52 14.99
C HIS A 79 8.44 -29.30 13.68
N GLU A 80 8.55 -30.63 13.74
CA GLU A 80 8.41 -31.47 12.55
C GLU A 80 6.94 -31.63 12.15
N ILE A 81 6.65 -31.37 10.87
CA ILE A 81 5.36 -31.68 10.22
C ILE A 81 5.35 -33.14 9.78
N ARG A 82 6.52 -33.62 9.33
CA ARG A 82 6.78 -34.99 8.90
C ARG A 82 8.27 -35.30 9.09
N PRO A 83 8.69 -36.57 9.12
CA PRO A 83 10.10 -36.93 9.20
C PRO A 83 10.90 -36.26 8.07
N ALA A 84 12.03 -35.65 8.43
CA ALA A 84 13.02 -35.21 7.46
C ALA A 84 13.59 -36.46 6.75
N ARG A 85 13.69 -36.38 5.43
CA ARG A 85 14.14 -37.49 4.58
C ARG A 85 15.59 -37.29 4.17
#